data_AF-A0A357WRV2-F1
#
_entry.id   AF-A0A357WRV2-F1
#
_cell.length_a   1.000
_cell.length_b   1.000
_cell.length_c   1.000
_cell.angle_alpha   90.00
_cell.angle_beta   90.00
_cell.angle_gamma   90.00
#
_symmetry.space_group_name_H-M   'P 1'
#
loop_
_entity.id
_entity.type
_entity.pdbx_description
1 polymer ?
#
loop_
_entity_poly.entity_id
_entity_poly.type
_entity_poly.pdbx_seq_one_letter_code
_entity_poly.pdbx_strand_id
1 'polypeptide(L)'
;MSNPAMLHELGGRAKTASKQIAVASSAVKNSALELMAHTLVEKQDDILTANRLDIEQATANGMNRSLLDRLSLTPARISAMADGIRQVAALGDPVGEIIEGSLRPNGLRIQKTRVPLGVVGIIYEARPNVTSDAAALCLKSGNAAILRGGKEALHSNIAIAEALREGLSAAKLPADCVQLIKDTSRQTAAEMMRMRGYIDVLIPRGGTGLIKAVIENSTIPVIETGVGNCHIYVDEAADIDMAKAIVVNAKASRPSVCNAAETLLVHQSVAPSMLPTLVSALKQAGIALRGCEQTREILGDLDIIAVTE
;
A
#
# COMPACT_ATOMS: atom_id res chain seq x y z
N MET A 1 -1.50 -24.27 -16.13
CA MET A 1 -2.96 -24.11 -16.02
C MET A 1 -3.25 -23.75 -14.58
N SER A 2 -3.98 -22.66 -14.30
CA SER A 2 -4.46 -22.41 -12.94
C SER A 2 -5.25 -23.65 -12.49
N ASN A 3 -5.11 -24.04 -11.23
CA ASN A 3 -5.90 -25.11 -10.64
C ASN A 3 -6.95 -24.45 -9.75
N PRO A 4 -8.20 -24.24 -10.20
CA PRO A 4 -9.23 -23.58 -9.41
C PRO A 4 -9.42 -24.22 -8.03
N ALA A 5 -9.26 -25.54 -7.93
CA ALA A 5 -9.35 -26.27 -6.67
C ALA A 5 -8.30 -25.78 -5.64
N MET A 6 -7.10 -25.42 -6.10
CA MET A 6 -6.03 -24.90 -5.24
C MET A 6 -6.40 -23.56 -4.61
N LEU A 7 -7.00 -22.64 -5.38
CA LEU A 7 -7.42 -21.33 -4.85
C LEU A 7 -8.56 -21.48 -3.86
N HIS A 8 -9.53 -22.35 -4.13
CA HIS A 8 -10.62 -22.62 -3.20
C HIS A 8 -10.13 -23.26 -1.89
N GLU A 9 -9.15 -24.16 -1.95
CA GLU A 9 -8.50 -24.74 -0.76
C GLU A 9 -7.76 -23.67 0.05
N LEU A 10 -6.97 -22.83 -0.63
CA LEU A 10 -6.28 -21.69 -0.02
C LEU A 10 -7.27 -20.74 0.67
N GLY A 11 -8.37 -20.40 -0.01
CA GLY A 11 -9.46 -19.62 0.55
C GLY A 11 -10.11 -20.27 1.77
N GLY A 12 -10.36 -21.59 1.73
CA GLY A 12 -10.91 -22.35 2.85
C GLY A 12 -10.01 -22.31 4.09
N ARG A 13 -8.70 -22.50 3.89
CA ARG A 13 -7.70 -22.36 4.96
C ARG A 13 -7.65 -20.95 5.52
N ALA A 14 -7.73 -19.92 4.65
CA ALA A 14 -7.78 -18.52 5.09
C ALA A 14 -9.02 -18.22 5.93
N LYS A 15 -10.21 -18.71 5.53
CA LYS A 15 -11.43 -18.55 6.35
C LYS A 15 -11.27 -19.23 7.71
N THR A 16 -10.70 -20.42 7.78
CA THR A 16 -10.45 -21.12 9.05
C THR A 16 -9.48 -20.32 9.93
N ALA A 17 -8.36 -19.85 9.38
CA ALA A 17 -7.40 -19.03 10.09
C ALA A 17 -8.01 -17.69 10.56
N SER A 18 -8.82 -17.04 9.71
CA SER A 18 -9.48 -15.76 10.02
C SER A 18 -10.34 -15.84 11.29
N LYS A 19 -11.02 -16.98 11.51
CA LYS A 19 -11.82 -17.19 12.72
C LYS A 19 -10.97 -17.26 13.99
N GLN A 20 -9.78 -17.85 13.89
CA GLN A 20 -8.87 -17.99 15.03
C GLN A 20 -8.20 -16.66 15.37
N ILE A 21 -7.70 -15.93 14.37
CA ILE A 21 -7.07 -14.63 14.60
C ILE A 21 -8.08 -13.56 15.04
N ALA A 22 -9.34 -13.65 14.63
CA ALA A 22 -10.40 -12.72 15.04
C ALA A 22 -10.70 -12.76 16.54
N VAL A 23 -10.44 -13.88 17.21
CA VAL A 23 -10.64 -14.05 18.66
C VAL A 23 -9.32 -14.01 19.45
N ALA A 24 -8.18 -13.85 18.78
CA ALA A 24 -6.89 -13.74 19.43
C ALA A 24 -6.80 -12.41 20.20
N SER A 25 -6.27 -12.46 21.42
CA SER A 25 -6.08 -11.25 22.24
C SER A 25 -5.02 -10.34 21.62
N SER A 26 -5.06 -9.05 21.97
CA SER A 26 -4.06 -8.07 21.54
C SER A 26 -2.65 -8.50 21.91
N ALA A 27 -2.46 -9.11 23.08
CA ALA A 27 -1.16 -9.62 23.52
C ALA A 27 -0.64 -10.75 22.60
N VAL A 28 -1.50 -11.69 22.20
CA VAL A 28 -1.13 -12.78 21.29
C VAL A 28 -0.79 -12.22 19.90
N LYS A 29 -1.63 -11.31 19.37
CA LYS A 29 -1.37 -10.66 18.08
C LYS A 29 -0.07 -9.87 18.09
N ASN A 30 0.21 -9.10 19.14
CA ASN A 30 1.44 -8.35 19.27
C ASN A 30 2.67 -9.25 19.40
N SER A 31 2.58 -10.32 20.20
CA SER A 31 3.66 -11.31 20.30
C SER A 31 3.96 -11.98 18.96
N ALA A 32 2.93 -12.24 18.15
CA ALA A 32 3.10 -12.80 16.83
C ALA A 32 3.77 -11.81 15.85
N LEU A 33 3.40 -10.53 15.91
CA LEU A 33 4.06 -9.49 15.13
C LEU A 33 5.54 -9.34 15.52
N GLU A 34 5.88 -9.38 16.80
CA GLU A 34 7.28 -9.36 17.25
C GLU A 34 8.07 -10.57 16.76
N LEU A 35 7.49 -11.76 16.81
CA LEU A 35 8.12 -12.98 16.29
C LEU A 35 8.27 -12.93 14.76
N MET A 36 7.27 -12.45 14.04
CA MET A 36 7.37 -12.19 12.59
C MET A 36 8.52 -11.22 12.27
N ALA A 37 8.64 -10.13 13.01
CA ALA A 37 9.72 -9.15 12.84
C ALA A 37 11.10 -9.75 13.13
N HIS A 38 11.20 -10.57 14.19
CA HIS A 38 12.44 -11.27 14.54
C HIS A 38 12.85 -12.26 13.44
N THR A 39 11.96 -13.15 13.03
CA THR A 39 12.24 -14.16 12.00
C THR A 39 12.57 -13.53 10.65
N LEU A 40 11.96 -12.39 10.31
CA LEU A 40 12.30 -11.67 9.08
C LEU A 40 13.78 -11.21 9.06
N VAL A 41 14.31 -10.76 10.20
CA VAL A 41 15.73 -10.37 10.33
C VAL A 41 16.63 -11.61 10.41
N GLU A 42 16.19 -12.66 11.10
CA GLU A 42 16.94 -13.93 11.18
C GLU A 42 17.12 -14.57 9.80
N LYS A 43 16.10 -14.51 8.94
CA LYS A 43 16.10 -15.05 7.57
C LYS A 43 16.61 -14.05 6.52
N GLN A 44 17.29 -12.99 6.94
CA GLN A 44 17.74 -11.92 6.05
C GLN A 44 18.55 -12.46 4.86
N ASP A 45 19.49 -13.38 5.09
CA ASP A 45 20.39 -13.88 4.05
C ASP A 45 19.63 -14.71 2.99
N ASP A 46 18.63 -15.48 3.42
CA ASP A 46 17.75 -16.23 2.51
C ASP A 46 16.91 -15.27 1.65
N ILE A 47 16.36 -14.22 2.28
CA ILE A 47 15.56 -13.19 1.59
C ILE A 47 16.41 -12.41 0.58
N LEU A 48 17.62 -12.02 0.94
CA LEU A 48 18.55 -11.31 0.04
C LEU A 48 19.00 -12.20 -1.12
N THR A 49 19.23 -13.48 -0.86
CA THR A 49 19.56 -14.46 -1.90
C THR A 49 18.41 -14.61 -2.89
N ALA A 50 17.18 -14.75 -2.41
CA ALA A 50 15.98 -14.77 -3.24
C ALA A 50 15.79 -13.47 -4.03
N ASN A 51 16.02 -12.31 -3.40
CA ASN A 51 15.89 -11.01 -4.06
C ASN A 51 16.91 -10.82 -5.19
N ARG A 52 18.13 -11.34 -5.02
CA ARG A 52 19.14 -11.30 -6.08
C ARG A 52 18.69 -12.02 -7.34
N LEU A 53 18.02 -13.17 -7.21
CA LEU A 53 17.45 -13.90 -8.36
C LEU A 53 16.38 -13.06 -9.09
N ASP A 54 15.50 -12.41 -8.32
CA ASP A 54 14.47 -11.52 -8.87
C ASP A 54 15.11 -10.33 -9.62
N ILE A 55 16.14 -9.70 -9.04
CA ILE A 55 16.84 -8.55 -9.64
C ILE A 55 17.58 -8.95 -10.92
N GLU A 56 18.29 -10.08 -10.92
CA GLU A 56 18.99 -10.60 -12.10
C GLU A 56 17.99 -10.86 -13.23
N GLN A 57 16.87 -11.53 -12.93
CA GLN A 57 15.82 -11.81 -13.91
C GLN A 57 15.11 -10.52 -14.42
N ALA A 58 14.81 -9.58 -13.52
CA ALA A 58 14.18 -8.31 -13.89
C ALA A 58 15.10 -7.45 -14.77
N THR A 59 16.41 -7.45 -14.49
CA THR A 59 17.42 -6.74 -15.28
C THR A 59 17.53 -7.36 -16.68
N ALA A 60 17.61 -8.69 -16.77
CA ALA A 60 17.65 -9.40 -18.05
C ALA A 60 16.39 -9.15 -18.92
N ASN A 61 15.24 -8.94 -18.27
CA ASN A 61 13.98 -8.59 -18.94
C ASN A 61 13.83 -7.09 -19.28
N GLY A 62 14.87 -6.28 -19.07
CA GLY A 62 14.86 -4.85 -19.43
C GLY A 62 14.01 -3.96 -18.52
N MET A 63 13.79 -4.36 -17.27
CA MET A 63 13.05 -3.54 -16.30
C MET A 63 13.75 -2.19 -16.08
N ASN A 64 12.97 -1.10 -16.06
CA ASN A 64 13.54 0.23 -15.85
C ASN A 64 14.12 0.41 -14.43
N ARG A 65 15.05 1.36 -14.29
CA ARG A 65 15.77 1.63 -13.04
C ARG A 65 14.86 1.94 -11.84
N SER A 66 13.74 2.64 -12.06
CA SER A 66 12.82 3.00 -10.96
C SER A 66 12.07 1.77 -10.42
N LEU A 67 11.70 0.84 -11.29
CA LEU A 67 11.06 -0.41 -10.88
C LEU A 67 12.07 -1.37 -10.24
N LEU A 68 13.31 -1.43 -10.76
CA LEU A 68 14.40 -2.17 -10.13
C LEU A 68 14.67 -1.67 -8.70
N ASP A 69 14.73 -0.35 -8.50
CA ASP A 69 14.87 0.22 -7.16
C ASP A 69 13.71 -0.20 -6.23
N ARG A 70 12.46 -0.23 -6.71
CA ARG A 70 11.31 -0.71 -5.91
C ARG A 70 11.39 -2.20 -5.57
N LEU A 71 11.99 -2.99 -6.44
CA LEU A 71 12.19 -4.43 -6.29
C LEU A 71 13.35 -4.77 -5.34
N SER A 72 14.40 -3.95 -5.30
CA SER A 72 15.61 -4.25 -4.54
C SER A 72 15.37 -4.31 -3.03
N LEU A 73 15.93 -5.32 -2.39
CA LEU A 73 16.06 -5.42 -0.94
C LEU A 73 17.53 -5.26 -0.54
N THR A 74 17.73 -4.67 0.63
CA THR A 74 19.02 -4.52 1.29
C THR A 74 18.84 -4.87 2.76
N PRO A 75 19.92 -5.16 3.51
CA PRO A 75 19.83 -5.37 4.96
C PRO A 75 19.04 -4.25 5.66
N ALA A 76 19.32 -2.99 5.29
CA ALA A 76 18.60 -1.84 5.84
C ALA A 76 17.10 -1.85 5.52
N ARG A 77 16.69 -2.27 4.31
CA ARG A 77 15.27 -2.37 3.94
C ARG A 77 14.57 -3.51 4.67
N ILE A 78 15.25 -4.63 4.90
CA ILE A 78 14.70 -5.75 5.69
C ILE A 78 14.55 -5.36 7.17
N SER A 79 15.54 -4.67 7.74
CA SER A 79 15.41 -4.09 9.09
C SER A 79 14.23 -3.12 9.16
N ALA A 80 14.09 -2.23 8.16
CA ALA A 80 12.97 -1.29 8.11
C ALA A 80 11.60 -1.99 8.00
N MET A 81 11.51 -3.11 7.27
CA MET A 81 10.31 -3.95 7.23
C MET A 81 9.99 -4.52 8.62
N ALA A 82 10.99 -5.08 9.32
CA ALA A 82 10.81 -5.59 10.67
C ALA A 82 10.38 -4.48 11.65
N ASP A 83 11.00 -3.31 11.55
CA ASP A 83 10.62 -2.13 12.37
C ASP A 83 9.20 -1.66 12.05
N GLY A 84 8.77 -1.72 10.78
CA GLY A 84 7.38 -1.49 10.39
C GLY A 84 6.40 -2.46 11.06
N ILE A 85 6.74 -3.74 11.12
CA ILE A 85 5.93 -4.74 11.85
C ILE A 85 5.84 -4.38 13.35
N ARG A 86 6.96 -3.98 13.98
CA ARG A 86 6.98 -3.56 15.39
C ARG A 86 6.15 -2.30 15.64
N GLN A 87 6.21 -1.34 14.73
CA GLN A 87 5.35 -0.14 14.78
C GLN A 87 3.88 -0.54 14.74
N VAL A 88 3.49 -1.49 13.88
CA VAL A 88 2.12 -2.02 13.84
C VAL A 88 1.75 -2.74 15.14
N ALA A 89 2.68 -3.48 15.76
CA ALA A 89 2.46 -4.11 17.06
C ALA A 89 2.17 -3.08 18.16
N ALA A 90 2.84 -1.92 18.12
CA ALA A 90 2.65 -0.82 19.07
C ALA A 90 1.33 -0.04 18.91
N LEU A 91 0.64 -0.15 17.75
CA LEU A 91 -0.65 0.50 17.55
C LEU A 91 -1.73 -0.03 18.51
N GLY A 92 -2.77 0.76 18.75
CA GLY A 92 -3.98 0.28 19.44
C GLY A 92 -4.60 -0.90 18.69
N ASP A 93 -5.14 -1.88 19.41
CA ASP A 93 -5.89 -2.97 18.80
C ASP A 93 -7.32 -2.51 18.49
N PRO A 94 -7.74 -2.46 17.21
CA PRO A 94 -9.09 -2.04 16.87
C PRO A 94 -10.14 -3.11 17.21
N VAL A 95 -9.76 -4.38 17.36
CA VAL A 95 -10.72 -5.49 17.47
C VAL A 95 -11.37 -5.49 18.85
N GLY A 96 -12.71 -5.48 18.89
CA GLY A 96 -13.48 -5.49 20.14
C GLY A 96 -13.79 -4.09 20.69
N GLU A 97 -13.33 -3.02 20.03
CA GLU A 97 -13.65 -1.64 20.40
C GLU A 97 -15.16 -1.39 20.35
N ILE A 98 -15.72 -0.80 21.40
CA ILE A 98 -17.12 -0.35 21.44
C ILE A 98 -17.21 1.04 20.81
N ILE A 99 -17.91 1.14 19.69
CA ILE A 99 -18.06 2.40 18.95
C ILE A 99 -19.20 3.24 19.53
N GLU A 100 -20.34 2.59 19.81
CA GLU A 100 -21.54 3.23 20.34
C GLU A 100 -22.38 2.19 21.11
N GLY A 101 -23.16 2.65 22.08
CA GLY A 101 -24.05 1.78 22.85
C GLY A 101 -25.18 2.56 23.52
N SER A 102 -26.31 1.89 23.75
CA SER A 102 -27.46 2.46 24.46
C SER A 102 -28.25 1.40 25.23
N LEU A 103 -28.92 1.83 26.29
CA LEU A 103 -29.95 1.05 26.99
C LEU A 103 -31.32 1.54 26.55
N ARG A 104 -32.16 0.64 26.06
CA ARG A 104 -33.53 0.96 25.65
C ARG A 104 -34.48 1.01 26.86
N PRO A 105 -35.63 1.71 26.78
CA PRO A 105 -36.59 1.80 27.89
C PRO A 105 -37.11 0.45 28.41
N ASN A 106 -37.05 -0.60 27.58
CA ASN A 106 -37.42 -1.96 27.95
C ASN A 106 -36.27 -2.80 28.53
N GLY A 107 -35.12 -2.20 28.83
CA GLY A 107 -33.94 -2.88 29.38
C GLY A 107 -33.02 -3.55 28.35
N LEU A 108 -33.32 -3.48 27.04
CA LEU A 108 -32.44 -4.03 26.00
C LEU A 108 -31.14 -3.21 25.89
N ARG A 109 -30.00 -3.89 26.00
CA ARG A 109 -28.67 -3.29 25.75
C ARG A 109 -28.29 -3.48 24.29
N ILE A 110 -28.06 -2.39 23.58
CA ILE A 110 -27.60 -2.37 22.19
C ILE A 110 -26.18 -1.82 22.17
N GLN A 111 -25.28 -2.50 21.46
CA GLN A 111 -23.89 -2.11 21.33
C GLN A 111 -23.40 -2.37 19.91
N LYS A 112 -22.64 -1.43 19.37
CA LYS A 112 -21.89 -1.59 18.13
C LYS A 112 -20.43 -1.79 18.46
N THR A 113 -19.90 -2.92 18.03
CA THR A 113 -18.52 -3.33 18.31
C THR A 113 -17.77 -3.47 16.99
N ARG A 114 -16.51 -3.03 16.96
CA ARG A 114 -15.63 -3.22 15.82
C ARG A 114 -15.16 -4.67 15.75
N VAL A 115 -15.31 -5.29 14.59
CA VAL A 115 -14.87 -6.66 14.30
C VAL A 115 -14.01 -6.67 13.04
N PRO A 116 -13.14 -7.68 12.86
CA PRO A 116 -12.38 -7.85 11.63
C PRO A 116 -13.31 -8.07 10.42
N LEU A 117 -12.82 -7.77 9.23
CA LEU A 117 -13.52 -8.06 7.98
C LEU A 117 -13.55 -9.57 7.70
N GLY A 118 -12.47 -10.28 8.04
CA GLY A 118 -12.28 -11.70 7.82
C GLY A 118 -10.99 -11.97 7.05
N VAL A 119 -11.09 -12.14 5.74
CA VAL A 119 -9.96 -12.39 4.83
C VAL A 119 -9.75 -11.22 3.90
N VAL A 120 -8.54 -10.66 3.93
CA VAL A 120 -8.10 -9.57 3.06
C VAL A 120 -7.24 -10.16 1.94
N GLY A 121 -7.61 -9.91 0.69
CA GLY A 121 -6.78 -10.23 -0.45
C GLY A 121 -6.00 -9.02 -0.93
N ILE A 122 -4.68 -9.13 -1.06
CA ILE A 122 -3.82 -8.04 -1.55
C ILE A 122 -3.17 -8.46 -2.85
N ILE A 123 -3.39 -7.67 -3.91
CA ILE A 123 -2.76 -7.86 -5.22
C ILE A 123 -1.80 -6.69 -5.45
N TYR A 124 -0.51 -6.97 -5.61
CA TYR A 124 0.53 -5.93 -5.66
C TYR A 124 1.64 -6.22 -6.66
N GLU A 125 2.42 -5.20 -7.02
CA GLU A 125 3.46 -5.26 -8.05
C GLU A 125 4.81 -4.72 -7.57
N ALA A 126 5.90 -5.40 -7.98
CA ALA A 126 7.30 -4.94 -7.92
C ALA A 126 7.75 -4.31 -6.59
N ARG A 127 7.20 -4.75 -5.45
CA ARG A 127 7.49 -4.24 -4.10
C ARG A 127 7.44 -5.37 -3.07
N PRO A 128 8.55 -6.09 -2.84
CA PRO A 128 8.56 -7.21 -1.90
C PRO A 128 8.16 -6.83 -0.47
N ASN A 129 8.46 -5.59 -0.03
CA ASN A 129 8.12 -5.10 1.30
C ASN A 129 6.61 -5.12 1.59
N VAL A 130 5.77 -4.97 0.56
CA VAL A 130 4.30 -5.00 0.71
C VAL A 130 3.82 -6.33 1.30
N THR A 131 4.55 -7.43 1.04
CA THR A 131 4.27 -8.75 1.64
C THR A 131 4.27 -8.68 3.16
N SER A 132 5.27 -8.00 3.74
CA SER A 132 5.42 -7.80 5.18
C SER A 132 4.40 -6.80 5.72
N ASP A 133 4.34 -5.62 5.11
CA ASP A 133 3.51 -4.51 5.59
C ASP A 133 2.02 -4.90 5.62
N ALA A 134 1.54 -5.55 4.55
CA ALA A 134 0.14 -5.93 4.43
C ALA A 134 -0.22 -7.09 5.37
N ALA A 135 0.67 -8.08 5.52
CA ALA A 135 0.48 -9.18 6.47
C ALA A 135 0.36 -8.67 7.91
N ALA A 136 1.26 -7.77 8.32
CA ALA A 136 1.27 -7.21 9.68
C ALA A 136 -0.01 -6.44 10.00
N LEU A 137 -0.45 -5.56 9.10
CA LEU A 137 -1.69 -4.79 9.27
C LEU A 137 -2.92 -5.70 9.31
N CYS A 138 -2.99 -6.72 8.45
CA CYS A 138 -4.06 -7.71 8.48
C CYS A 138 -4.10 -8.44 9.82
N LEU A 139 -2.94 -8.94 10.27
CA LEU A 139 -2.87 -9.69 11.52
C LEU A 139 -3.28 -8.82 12.73
N LYS A 140 -2.76 -7.59 12.83
CA LYS A 140 -3.09 -6.66 13.91
C LYS A 140 -4.59 -6.38 14.00
N SER A 141 -5.22 -6.18 12.83
CA SER A 141 -6.65 -5.93 12.70
C SER A 141 -7.52 -7.19 12.77
N GLY A 142 -6.95 -8.35 13.09
CA GLY A 142 -7.67 -9.62 13.28
C GLY A 142 -8.12 -10.29 11.99
N ASN A 143 -7.45 -10.01 10.87
CA ASN A 143 -7.76 -10.57 9.56
C ASN A 143 -6.68 -11.58 9.13
N ALA A 144 -7.08 -12.56 8.31
CA ALA A 144 -6.14 -13.35 7.53
C ALA A 144 -5.83 -12.64 6.20
N ALA A 145 -4.63 -12.83 5.67
CA ALA A 145 -4.15 -12.25 4.43
C ALA A 145 -3.90 -13.30 3.35
N ILE A 146 -4.45 -13.08 2.15
CA ILE A 146 -4.06 -13.78 0.93
C ILE A 146 -3.32 -12.79 0.05
N LEU A 147 -2.04 -13.05 -0.16
CA LEU A 147 -1.10 -12.18 -0.87
C LEU A 147 -0.86 -12.71 -2.28
N ARG A 148 -0.88 -11.82 -3.27
CA ARG A 148 -0.43 -12.11 -4.63
C ARG A 148 0.43 -10.97 -5.14
N GLY A 149 1.73 -11.22 -5.21
CA GLY A 149 2.69 -10.28 -5.80
C GLY A 149 2.83 -10.43 -7.31
N GLY A 150 3.55 -9.50 -7.92
CA GLY A 150 3.99 -9.58 -9.32
C GLY A 150 5.03 -10.69 -9.52
N LYS A 151 5.14 -11.19 -10.76
CA LYS A 151 6.12 -12.23 -11.13
C LYS A 151 7.56 -11.80 -10.91
N GLU A 152 7.78 -10.49 -10.94
CA GLU A 152 9.06 -9.82 -10.84
C GLU A 152 9.67 -9.91 -9.44
N ALA A 153 8.86 -10.21 -8.43
CA ALA A 153 9.25 -10.29 -7.02
C ALA A 153 8.96 -11.68 -6.41
N LEU A 154 8.76 -12.70 -7.24
CA LEU A 154 8.21 -13.99 -6.79
C LEU A 154 9.10 -14.64 -5.74
N HIS A 155 10.41 -14.71 -5.98
CA HIS A 155 11.33 -15.38 -5.06
C HIS A 155 11.39 -14.63 -3.72
N SER A 156 11.49 -13.30 -3.77
CA SER A 156 11.49 -12.44 -2.58
C SER A 156 10.20 -12.61 -1.78
N ASN A 157 9.04 -12.59 -2.44
CA ASN A 157 7.75 -12.72 -1.78
C ASN A 157 7.61 -14.07 -1.09
N ILE A 158 8.08 -15.15 -1.72
CA ILE A 158 8.07 -16.50 -1.13
C ILE A 158 8.92 -16.51 0.14
N ALA A 159 10.17 -16.07 0.08
CA ALA A 159 11.07 -16.05 1.22
C ALA A 159 10.52 -15.21 2.39
N ILE A 160 9.98 -14.03 2.09
CA ILE A 160 9.34 -13.16 3.09
C ILE A 160 8.11 -13.85 3.69
N ALA A 161 7.20 -14.36 2.87
CA ALA A 161 5.98 -15.01 3.37
C ALA A 161 6.28 -16.24 4.23
N GLU A 162 7.31 -17.02 3.88
CA GLU A 162 7.76 -18.18 4.66
C GLU A 162 8.33 -17.75 6.01
N ALA A 163 9.19 -16.70 6.07
CA ALA A 163 9.68 -16.14 7.32
C ALA A 163 8.56 -15.63 8.24
N LEU A 164 7.55 -14.94 7.68
CA LEU A 164 6.39 -14.47 8.45
C LEU A 164 5.54 -15.64 8.98
N ARG A 165 5.36 -16.70 8.18
CA ARG A 165 4.63 -17.91 8.57
C ARG A 165 5.34 -18.69 9.68
N GLU A 166 6.67 -18.72 9.66
CA GLU A 166 7.49 -19.27 10.75
C GLU A 166 7.27 -18.47 12.05
N GLY A 167 7.32 -17.14 11.99
CA GLY A 167 7.03 -16.27 13.15
C GLY A 167 5.63 -16.46 13.72
N LEU A 168 4.61 -16.60 12.86
CA LEU A 168 3.24 -16.94 13.29
C LEU A 168 3.17 -18.29 14.02
N SER A 169 3.86 -19.29 13.48
CA SER A 169 3.87 -20.65 14.06
C SER A 169 4.55 -20.65 15.42
N ALA A 170 5.65 -19.91 15.58
CA ALA A 170 6.33 -19.72 16.87
C ALA A 170 5.40 -19.04 17.90
N ALA A 171 4.51 -18.15 17.45
CA ALA A 171 3.49 -17.52 18.28
C ALA A 171 2.25 -18.40 18.55
N LYS A 172 2.25 -19.65 18.05
CA LYS A 172 1.13 -20.60 18.13
C LYS A 172 -0.14 -20.10 17.44
N LEU A 173 0.00 -19.23 16.44
CA LEU A 173 -1.08 -18.84 15.54
C LEU A 173 -1.00 -19.65 14.25
N PRO A 174 -2.12 -19.84 13.53
CA PRO A 174 -2.09 -20.53 12.25
C PRO A 174 -1.18 -19.81 11.25
N ALA A 175 -0.23 -20.53 10.66
CA ALA A 175 0.57 -20.01 9.55
C ALA A 175 -0.32 -19.50 8.40
N ASP A 176 -1.50 -20.11 8.21
CA ASP A 176 -2.47 -19.73 7.19
C ASP A 176 -3.18 -18.39 7.42
N CYS A 177 -2.87 -17.68 8.52
CA CYS A 177 -3.18 -16.25 8.64
C CYS A 177 -2.45 -15.42 7.59
N VAL A 178 -1.33 -15.90 7.04
CA VAL A 178 -0.62 -15.27 5.93
C VAL A 178 -0.35 -16.33 4.86
N GLN A 179 -0.97 -16.17 3.70
CA GLN A 179 -0.80 -17.07 2.57
C GLN A 179 -0.33 -16.29 1.34
N LEU A 180 0.55 -16.89 0.55
CA LEU A 180 1.04 -16.34 -0.70
C LEU A 180 0.61 -17.23 -1.87
N ILE A 181 -0.04 -16.65 -2.86
CA ILE A 181 -0.31 -17.30 -4.14
C ILE A 181 0.99 -17.30 -4.95
N LYS A 182 1.53 -18.50 -5.20
CA LYS A 182 2.79 -18.69 -5.92
C LYS A 182 2.62 -18.65 -7.45
N ASP A 183 1.42 -18.92 -7.97
CA ASP A 183 1.14 -18.76 -9.40
C ASP A 183 0.94 -17.29 -9.77
N THR A 184 1.80 -16.79 -10.65
CA THR A 184 1.84 -15.39 -11.08
C THR A 184 1.00 -15.13 -12.33
N SER A 185 0.30 -16.13 -12.87
CA SER A 185 -0.52 -15.99 -14.06
C SER A 185 -1.64 -14.95 -13.90
N ARG A 186 -2.00 -14.28 -15.00
CA ARG A 186 -3.15 -13.35 -15.04
C ARG A 186 -4.47 -14.08 -14.76
N GLN A 187 -4.55 -15.35 -15.14
CA GLN A 187 -5.72 -16.19 -14.89
C GLN A 187 -5.96 -16.35 -13.38
N THR A 188 -4.92 -16.69 -12.62
CA THR A 188 -5.01 -16.80 -11.16
C THR A 188 -5.39 -15.48 -10.49
N ALA A 189 -4.88 -14.34 -10.98
CA ALA A 189 -5.33 -13.03 -10.49
C ALA A 189 -6.83 -12.79 -10.78
N ALA A 190 -7.30 -13.13 -11.98
CA ALA A 190 -8.71 -12.98 -12.37
C ALA A 190 -9.64 -13.94 -11.61
N GLU A 191 -9.17 -15.13 -11.24
CA GLU A 191 -9.90 -16.07 -10.38
C GLU A 191 -9.95 -15.54 -8.93
N MET A 192 -8.83 -15.06 -8.38
CA MET A 192 -8.76 -14.44 -7.05
C MET A 192 -9.74 -13.27 -6.90
N MET A 193 -9.86 -12.43 -7.94
CA MET A 193 -10.80 -11.31 -7.99
C MET A 193 -12.28 -11.73 -7.85
N ARG A 194 -12.59 -13.02 -8.07
CA ARG A 194 -13.93 -13.59 -8.05
C ARG A 194 -14.17 -14.55 -6.88
N MET A 195 -13.22 -14.69 -5.95
CA MET A 195 -13.33 -15.58 -4.78
C MET A 195 -14.27 -15.04 -3.67
N ARG A 196 -15.41 -14.48 -4.05
CA ARG A 196 -16.48 -14.09 -3.12
C ARG A 196 -16.90 -15.32 -2.31
N GLY A 197 -17.02 -15.15 -1.00
CA GLY A 197 -17.24 -16.24 -0.04
C GLY A 197 -15.97 -16.72 0.69
N TYR A 198 -14.80 -16.47 0.10
CA TYR A 198 -13.50 -16.72 0.74
C TYR A 198 -12.76 -15.44 1.10
N ILE A 199 -12.79 -14.44 0.23
CA ILE A 199 -12.15 -13.14 0.43
C ILE A 199 -13.25 -12.10 0.67
N ASP A 200 -13.11 -11.33 1.75
CA ASP A 200 -14.10 -10.36 2.22
C ASP A 200 -13.81 -8.95 1.67
N VAL A 201 -12.54 -8.63 1.38
CA VAL A 201 -12.13 -7.38 0.71
C VAL A 201 -10.86 -7.57 -0.13
N LEU A 202 -10.76 -6.86 -1.25
CA LEU A 202 -9.53 -6.76 -2.06
C LEU A 202 -8.87 -5.39 -1.97
N ILE A 203 -7.55 -5.39 -1.96
CA ILE A 203 -6.73 -4.17 -1.94
C ILE A 203 -5.68 -4.25 -3.07
N PRO A 204 -5.88 -3.56 -4.20
CA PRO A 204 -4.86 -3.42 -5.23
C PRO A 204 -3.78 -2.41 -4.81
N ARG A 205 -2.52 -2.77 -5.01
CA ARG A 205 -1.35 -1.91 -4.75
C ARG A 205 -0.36 -1.99 -5.92
N GLY A 206 -0.57 -1.16 -6.93
CA GLY A 206 0.27 -1.16 -8.12
C GLY A 206 0.01 0.05 -9.00
N GLY A 207 0.30 -0.06 -10.29
CA GLY A 207 -0.02 0.99 -11.25
C GLY A 207 -1.52 1.10 -11.53
N THR A 208 -1.91 2.19 -12.20
CA THR A 208 -3.30 2.46 -12.61
C THR A 208 -3.94 1.29 -13.38
N GLY A 209 -3.17 0.60 -14.22
CA GLY A 209 -3.65 -0.55 -14.98
C GLY A 209 -4.08 -1.73 -14.10
N LEU A 210 -3.32 -2.05 -13.05
CA LEU A 210 -3.69 -3.08 -12.09
C LEU A 210 -4.93 -2.68 -11.30
N ILE A 211 -4.96 -1.45 -10.80
CA ILE A 211 -6.06 -0.93 -9.99
C ILE A 211 -7.37 -0.99 -10.81
N LYS A 212 -7.34 -0.46 -12.04
CA LYS A 212 -8.47 -0.51 -12.97
C LYS A 212 -8.91 -1.95 -13.26
N ALA A 213 -7.98 -2.86 -13.53
CA ALA A 213 -8.30 -4.26 -13.77
C ALA A 213 -9.01 -4.92 -12.58
N VAL A 214 -8.58 -4.63 -11.34
CA VAL A 214 -9.24 -5.16 -10.13
C VAL A 214 -10.64 -4.59 -9.97
N ILE A 215 -10.81 -3.28 -10.15
CA ILE A 215 -12.12 -2.62 -10.02
C ILE A 215 -13.12 -3.15 -11.04
N GLU A 216 -12.70 -3.29 -12.30
CA GLU A 216 -13.59 -3.71 -13.40
C GLU A 216 -13.96 -5.20 -13.35
N ASN A 217 -13.12 -6.05 -12.75
CA ASN A 217 -13.29 -7.51 -12.80
C ASN A 217 -13.68 -8.16 -11.48
N SER A 218 -13.57 -7.45 -10.35
CA SER A 218 -13.80 -8.06 -9.04
C SER A 218 -15.28 -8.16 -8.70
N THR A 219 -15.64 -9.32 -8.15
CA THR A 219 -16.94 -9.51 -7.48
C THR A 219 -16.84 -9.28 -5.97
N ILE A 220 -15.66 -9.02 -5.42
CA ILE A 220 -15.39 -8.78 -4.00
C ILE A 220 -15.33 -7.25 -3.78
N PRO A 221 -15.78 -6.70 -2.64
CA PRO A 221 -15.57 -5.29 -2.33
C PRO A 221 -14.10 -4.89 -2.42
N VAL A 222 -13.81 -3.73 -3.02
CA VAL A 222 -12.44 -3.25 -3.25
C VAL A 222 -12.20 -1.97 -2.47
N ILE A 223 -11.08 -1.89 -1.74
CA ILE A 223 -10.54 -0.63 -1.24
C ILE A 223 -9.58 -0.09 -2.30
N GLU A 224 -10.09 0.78 -3.14
CA GLU A 224 -9.32 1.42 -4.21
C GLU A 224 -8.29 2.41 -3.64
N THR A 225 -7.11 2.44 -4.27
CA THR A 225 -6.12 3.50 -4.06
C THR A 225 -6.10 4.40 -5.30
N GLY A 226 -6.16 5.72 -5.10
CA GLY A 226 -6.32 6.67 -6.20
C GLY A 226 -5.05 6.92 -7.02
N VAL A 227 -5.25 7.49 -8.22
CA VAL A 227 -4.19 7.82 -9.20
C VAL A 227 -3.32 8.99 -8.74
N GLY A 228 -3.88 9.93 -7.96
CA GLY A 228 -3.09 10.99 -7.33
C GLY A 228 -2.91 12.26 -8.17
N ASN A 229 -4.00 12.86 -8.65
CA ASN A 229 -3.97 14.19 -9.28
C ASN A 229 -4.24 15.29 -8.25
N CYS A 230 -3.26 15.55 -7.38
CA CYS A 230 -3.42 16.48 -6.26
C CYS A 230 -3.26 17.93 -6.69
N HIS A 231 -4.11 18.81 -6.15
CA HIS A 231 -4.11 20.24 -6.44
C HIS A 231 -3.71 21.03 -5.20
N ILE A 232 -2.93 22.10 -5.39
CA ILE A 232 -2.73 23.14 -4.40
C ILE A 232 -3.40 24.40 -4.90
N TYR A 233 -4.24 25.00 -4.06
CA TYR A 233 -4.84 26.30 -4.32
C TYR A 233 -4.22 27.35 -3.40
N VAL A 234 -3.64 28.39 -4.00
CA VAL A 234 -3.09 29.56 -3.31
C VAL A 234 -4.15 30.66 -3.37
N ASP A 235 -4.78 30.88 -2.23
CA ASP A 235 -5.83 31.88 -2.04
C ASP A 235 -5.29 33.32 -1.99
N GLU A 236 -6.15 34.32 -2.15
CA GLU A 236 -5.75 35.73 -2.05
C GLU A 236 -5.20 36.12 -0.67
N ALA A 237 -5.64 35.45 0.39
CA ALA A 237 -5.17 35.69 1.75
C ALA A 237 -3.90 34.88 2.12
N ALA A 238 -3.32 34.15 1.17
CA ALA A 238 -2.17 33.29 1.43
C ALA A 238 -0.91 34.09 1.80
N ASP A 239 -0.19 33.63 2.82
CA ASP A 239 1.17 34.09 3.07
C ASP A 239 2.13 33.54 2.00
N ILE A 240 2.93 34.41 1.40
CA ILE A 240 3.76 34.05 0.24
C ILE A 240 4.87 33.06 0.59
N ASP A 241 5.48 33.19 1.78
CA ASP A 241 6.58 32.32 2.18
C ASP A 241 6.08 30.93 2.57
N MET A 242 4.95 30.86 3.27
CA MET A 242 4.25 29.62 3.55
C MET A 242 3.79 28.93 2.26
N ALA A 243 3.18 29.66 1.32
CA ALA A 243 2.74 29.11 0.04
C ALA A 243 3.93 28.52 -0.74
N LYS A 244 5.04 29.24 -0.81
CA LYS A 244 6.29 28.77 -1.44
C LYS A 244 6.80 27.48 -0.81
N ALA A 245 6.88 27.42 0.53
CA ALA A 245 7.36 26.24 1.23
C ALA A 245 6.46 25.01 0.98
N ILE A 246 5.13 25.18 1.05
CA ILE A 246 4.15 24.11 0.83
C ILE A 246 4.21 23.61 -0.61
N VAL A 247 4.18 24.51 -1.60
CA VAL A 247 4.17 24.16 -3.02
C VAL A 247 5.41 23.38 -3.41
N VAL A 248 6.60 23.84 -2.98
CA VAL A 248 7.85 23.13 -3.25
C VAL A 248 7.89 21.77 -2.55
N ASN A 249 7.52 21.70 -1.28
CA ASN A 249 7.52 20.44 -0.54
C ASN A 249 6.58 19.41 -1.19
N ALA A 250 5.36 19.83 -1.52
CA ALA A 250 4.34 18.96 -2.06
C ALA A 250 4.69 18.39 -3.44
N LYS A 251 5.46 19.11 -4.28
CA LYS A 251 5.91 18.58 -5.57
C LYS A 251 7.26 17.89 -5.50
N ALA A 252 8.25 18.52 -4.88
CA ALA A 252 9.65 18.15 -5.03
C ALA A 252 10.17 17.14 -4.00
N SER A 253 9.47 16.96 -2.85
CA SER A 253 9.93 16.03 -1.81
C SER A 253 10.01 14.59 -2.30
N ARG A 254 8.97 14.12 -3.02
CA ARG A 254 8.94 12.80 -3.65
C ARG A 254 7.98 12.80 -4.86
N PRO A 255 8.43 13.20 -6.05
CA PRO A 255 7.55 13.34 -7.23
C PRO A 255 6.85 12.06 -7.72
N SER A 256 7.24 10.88 -7.22
CA SER A 256 6.76 9.58 -7.70
C SER A 256 5.65 8.96 -6.84
N VAL A 257 5.17 9.65 -5.80
CA VAL A 257 4.04 9.21 -4.96
C VAL A 257 2.75 9.90 -5.36
N CYS A 258 1.61 9.24 -5.12
CA CYS A 258 0.29 9.72 -5.56
C CYS A 258 -0.25 10.92 -4.78
N ASN A 259 0.40 11.35 -3.69
CA ASN A 259 0.01 12.57 -2.97
C ASN A 259 0.86 13.79 -3.36
N ALA A 260 1.79 13.64 -4.31
CA ALA A 260 2.54 14.77 -4.82
C ALA A 260 1.59 15.72 -5.57
N ALA A 261 1.76 17.03 -5.39
CA ALA A 261 0.96 18.01 -6.12
C ALA A 261 1.26 17.92 -7.63
N GLU A 262 0.23 17.86 -8.46
CA GLU A 262 0.35 17.87 -9.93
C GLU A 262 -0.14 19.19 -10.53
N THR A 263 -1.07 19.87 -9.85
CA THR A 263 -1.63 21.15 -10.30
C THR A 263 -1.47 22.22 -9.22
N LEU A 264 -1.00 23.39 -9.63
CA LEU A 264 -1.00 24.61 -8.83
C LEU A 264 -2.04 25.59 -9.38
N LEU A 265 -3.01 25.96 -8.55
CA LEU A 265 -4.01 26.99 -8.81
C LEU A 265 -3.66 28.21 -7.98
N VAL A 266 -3.64 29.40 -8.58
CA VAL A 266 -3.35 30.65 -7.88
C VAL A 266 -4.48 31.62 -8.13
N HIS A 267 -5.00 32.22 -7.07
CA HIS A 267 -6.09 33.19 -7.18
C HIS A 267 -5.67 34.41 -8.02
N GLN A 268 -6.55 34.84 -8.91
CA GLN A 268 -6.24 35.86 -9.93
C GLN A 268 -5.73 37.19 -9.34
N SER A 269 -6.22 37.59 -8.16
CA SER A 269 -5.87 38.87 -7.53
C SER A 269 -4.41 38.91 -7.04
N VAL A 270 -3.84 37.76 -6.67
CA VAL A 270 -2.47 37.65 -6.16
C VAL A 270 -1.51 37.04 -7.16
N ALA A 271 -2.02 36.42 -8.24
CA ALA A 271 -1.21 35.76 -9.26
C ALA A 271 -0.07 36.65 -9.83
N PRO A 272 -0.27 37.94 -10.18
CA PRO A 272 0.84 38.78 -10.65
C PRO A 272 1.99 38.94 -9.66
N SER A 273 1.71 38.89 -8.35
CA SER A 273 2.68 39.09 -7.29
C SER A 273 3.32 37.79 -6.78
N MET A 274 2.54 36.70 -6.71
CA MET A 274 3.00 35.44 -6.11
C MET A 274 3.53 34.44 -7.12
N LEU A 275 2.92 34.38 -8.32
CA LEU A 275 3.24 33.37 -9.32
C LEU A 275 4.72 33.40 -9.75
N PRO A 276 5.38 34.57 -9.95
CA PRO A 276 6.81 34.60 -10.26
C PRO A 276 7.68 33.94 -9.18
N THR A 277 7.39 34.22 -7.91
CA THR A 277 8.14 33.66 -6.76
C THR A 277 7.94 32.15 -6.65
N LEU A 278 6.70 31.66 -6.79
CA LEU A 278 6.39 30.22 -6.71
C LEU A 278 7.03 29.44 -7.86
N VAL A 279 6.93 29.97 -9.09
CA VAL A 279 7.51 29.34 -10.30
C VAL A 279 9.02 29.30 -10.24
N SER A 280 9.67 30.38 -9.79
CA SER A 280 11.11 30.42 -9.60
C SER A 280 11.58 29.34 -8.61
N ALA A 281 10.90 29.19 -7.48
CA ALA A 281 11.23 28.17 -6.48
C ALA A 281 11.05 26.73 -7.02
N LEU A 282 9.99 26.46 -7.78
CA LEU A 282 9.76 25.16 -8.42
C LEU A 282 10.83 24.85 -9.48
N LYS A 283 11.24 25.83 -10.30
CA LYS A 283 12.32 25.67 -11.27
C LYS A 283 13.66 25.37 -10.59
N GLN A 284 13.98 26.06 -9.49
CA GLN A 284 15.17 25.78 -8.69
C GLN A 284 15.17 24.35 -8.11
N ALA A 285 13.99 23.79 -7.83
CA ALA A 285 13.81 22.40 -7.43
C ALA A 285 13.82 21.40 -8.61
N GLY A 286 14.11 21.85 -9.84
CA GLY A 286 14.19 21.00 -11.02
C GLY A 286 12.84 20.57 -11.59
N ILE A 287 11.75 21.28 -11.25
CA ILE A 287 10.40 20.94 -11.71
C ILE A 287 10.13 21.59 -13.07
N ALA A 288 9.74 20.76 -14.04
CA ALA A 288 9.21 21.23 -15.32
C ALA A 288 7.77 21.75 -15.14
N LEU A 289 7.47 22.90 -15.72
CA LEU A 289 6.19 23.59 -15.51
C LEU A 289 5.39 23.68 -16.81
N ARG A 290 4.08 23.46 -16.69
CA ARG A 290 3.10 23.75 -17.72
C ARG A 290 2.13 24.81 -17.21
N GLY A 291 1.75 25.76 -18.07
CA GLY A 291 0.88 26.88 -17.69
C GLY A 291 -0.22 27.14 -18.71
N CYS A 292 -1.38 27.59 -18.22
CA CYS A 292 -2.45 28.15 -19.05
C CYS A 292 -2.03 29.50 -19.66
N GLU A 293 -2.85 30.05 -20.54
CA GLU A 293 -2.62 31.34 -21.21
C GLU A 293 -2.33 32.47 -20.20
N GLN A 294 -3.18 32.64 -19.19
CA GLN A 294 -3.01 33.67 -18.16
C GLN A 294 -1.69 33.53 -17.38
N THR A 295 -1.29 32.29 -17.06
CA THR A 295 -0.01 32.01 -16.41
C THR A 295 1.16 32.46 -17.28
N ARG A 296 1.08 32.23 -18.60
CA ARG A 296 2.12 32.64 -19.55
C ARG A 296 2.17 34.15 -19.74
N GLU A 297 1.01 34.81 -19.79
CA GLU A 297 0.92 36.27 -19.86
C GLU A 297 1.58 36.93 -18.63
N ILE A 298 1.33 36.41 -17.42
CA ILE A 298 1.89 36.95 -16.18
C ILE A 298 3.41 36.75 -16.10
N LEU A 299 3.92 35.63 -16.61
CA LEU A 299 5.31 35.22 -16.43
C LEU A 299 6.23 35.64 -17.60
N GLY A 300 5.68 36.09 -18.72
CA GLY A 300 6.43 36.39 -19.94
C GLY A 300 7.01 35.13 -20.59
N ASP A 301 7.90 35.28 -21.58
CA ASP A 301 8.59 34.20 -22.32
C ASP A 301 9.60 33.39 -21.45
N LEU A 302 9.18 33.01 -20.25
CA LEU A 302 9.84 32.00 -19.44
C LEU A 302 9.50 30.61 -20.01
N ASP A 303 10.45 29.65 -19.90
CA ASP A 303 10.29 28.22 -20.27
C ASP A 303 9.09 27.57 -19.54
N ILE A 304 7.88 27.83 -20.00
CA ILE A 304 6.63 27.26 -19.52
C ILE A 304 5.96 26.66 -20.72
N ILE A 305 5.89 25.33 -20.69
CA ILE A 305 5.27 24.56 -21.77
C ILE A 305 3.76 24.87 -21.72
N ALA A 306 3.17 25.24 -22.86
CA ALA A 306 1.73 25.44 -22.91
C ALA A 306 1.00 24.16 -22.47
N VAL A 307 -0.02 24.29 -21.63
CA VAL A 307 -0.97 23.20 -21.43
C VAL A 307 -1.78 23.09 -22.71
N THR A 308 -1.43 22.16 -23.59
CA THR A 308 -2.32 21.72 -24.67
C THR A 308 -3.27 20.66 -24.12
N GLU A 309 -4.49 20.57 -24.66
CA GLU A 309 -5.48 19.54 -24.31
C GLU A 309 -4.89 18.12 -24.27
#